data_AF-A0A514WTY8-F1
#
_entry.id   AF-A0A514WTY8-F1
#
_cell.length_a   1.000
_cell.length_b   1.000
_cell.length_c   1.000
_cell.angle_alpha   90.00
_cell.angle_beta   90.00
_cell.angle_gamma   90.00
#
_symmetry.space_group_name_H-M   'P 1'
#
loop_
_entity.id
_entity.type
_entity.pdbx_description
1 polymer ?
#
loop_
_entity_poly.entity_id
_entity_poly.type
_entity_poly.pdbx_seq_one_letter_code
_entity_poly.pdbx_strand_id
1 'polypeptide(L)'
;MKQSDLKGEFRCNLFENTETADILSAVNSLNQAVGSPSCGGNSGFNVQAVQDNNKKISDAVKALQGYLDNPDSVTPENASTIVNNVDIAIRAANTLATSFANSDLINKNCRDNMSGGQIALALNDIVNGLTPYALMAATMTGGTAAVPFIVGGSVITGALSSMNKIVTENSTKIADAQVRRAVVENTCQFIRLDQKYKFLIKNRDEQTAKISSEINSSQSTFSAKIQSLSKPLNNLVTRKNALSSTSLQMDNDLANAMTQLANDKTFVTSTSDDIKICQIGIQLAAMTQEQGSYVNTMLGSVDKAMVAYGSTSIAEARALKFSAQIAVNSLNQFATSQFTINSDFSVCAKATKSFVESVEQSASLSKRIVKMAQEKLDQELKQSPDYNQFQTQLMALNKKQLQAERVAGSLDNLKKYATNFTQSEIDSEMDRLRSGLFGQRTMGINSPVMAWFTYTQNLHKGAVTKFKEGLASVRQRAYSMTASGKNPVNTTWGGLIVNKGQVDKDWDDAFQLRIYDAVNLKKGSAEYTNSCRELQDVWNRWTTAVDHLAAVESFCSMIEPYIYDNRQEDRVLVQMCRGGQQIVGAYGTTYENVSTLQTLKDTLVKDHTSEWALLLKKKVDALNCPTPTL
;
A
#
# COMPACT_ATOMS: atom_id res chain seq x y z
N MET A 1 -23.92 12.97 -18.06
CA MET A 1 -23.64 13.23 -16.62
C MET A 1 -23.13 14.65 -16.48
N LYS A 2 -23.39 15.36 -15.37
CA LYS A 2 -22.87 16.73 -15.21
C LYS A 2 -21.35 16.68 -14.98
N GLN A 3 -20.61 17.66 -15.51
CA GLN A 3 -19.15 17.79 -15.36
C GLN A 3 -18.69 17.83 -13.88
N SER A 4 -19.59 18.16 -12.95
CA SER A 4 -19.39 18.07 -11.51
C SER A 4 -19.33 16.62 -10.98
N ASP A 5 -20.09 15.71 -11.57
CA ASP A 5 -20.24 14.33 -11.10
C ASP A 5 -19.02 13.49 -11.55
N LEU A 6 -18.50 13.77 -12.75
CA LEU A 6 -17.27 13.16 -13.29
C LEU A 6 -15.99 13.56 -12.51
N LYS A 7 -15.95 14.74 -11.87
CA LYS A 7 -14.82 15.11 -10.99
C LYS A 7 -14.83 14.36 -9.66
N GLY A 8 -15.96 13.80 -9.25
CA GLY A 8 -16.09 12.98 -8.04
C GLY A 8 -15.62 11.54 -8.25
N GLU A 9 -16.02 10.90 -9.36
CA GLU A 9 -15.69 9.49 -9.65
C GLU A 9 -14.19 9.21 -9.85
N PHE A 10 -13.41 10.21 -10.26
CA PHE A 10 -11.96 10.07 -10.52
C PHE A 10 -11.09 10.69 -9.42
N ARG A 11 -11.68 11.18 -8.33
CA ARG A 11 -10.91 11.60 -7.15
C ARG A 11 -10.54 10.38 -6.33
N CYS A 12 -9.26 10.00 -6.39
CA CYS A 12 -8.66 9.04 -5.48
C CYS A 12 -8.52 9.68 -4.09
N ASN A 13 -9.64 9.92 -3.39
CA ASN A 13 -9.61 10.48 -2.05
C ASN A 13 -8.79 9.58 -1.14
N LEU A 14 -7.89 10.22 -0.39
CA LEU A 14 -6.90 9.63 0.52
C LEU A 14 -7.53 9.05 1.79
N PHE A 15 -8.75 9.48 2.12
CA PHE A 15 -9.47 9.09 3.33
C PHE A 15 -10.98 9.10 3.03
N GLU A 16 -11.59 7.93 3.02
CA GLU A 16 -12.83 7.79 3.78
C GLU A 16 -12.36 7.33 5.17
N ASN A 17 -12.56 8.16 6.20
CA ASN A 17 -12.31 7.76 7.58
C ASN A 17 -13.18 6.54 7.85
N THR A 18 -12.61 5.35 8.01
CA THR A 18 -13.45 4.17 8.20
C THR A 18 -13.03 3.33 9.40
N GLU A 19 -14.05 3.02 10.20
CA GLU A 19 -14.00 2.31 11.47
C GLU A 19 -13.63 0.82 11.28
N THR A 20 -13.39 0.10 12.37
CA THR A 20 -13.12 -1.36 12.41
C THR A 20 -14.14 -2.24 11.67
N ALA A 21 -15.31 -1.71 11.33
CA ALA A 21 -16.29 -2.32 10.43
C ALA A 21 -15.68 -2.69 9.05
N ASP A 22 -14.66 -1.96 8.60
CA ASP A 22 -14.08 -2.15 7.26
C ASP A 22 -13.08 -3.30 7.16
N ILE A 23 -12.35 -3.63 8.23
CA ILE A 23 -11.47 -4.82 8.21
C ILE A 23 -12.32 -6.08 8.06
N LEU A 24 -13.42 -6.15 8.81
CA LEU A 24 -14.36 -7.26 8.73
C LEU A 24 -15.13 -7.26 7.40
N SER A 25 -15.47 -6.08 6.86
CA SER A 25 -16.06 -5.94 5.52
C SER A 25 -15.10 -6.41 4.40
N ALA A 26 -13.82 -6.06 4.49
CA ALA A 26 -12.77 -6.49 3.56
C ALA A 26 -12.54 -8.00 3.62
N VAL A 27 -12.46 -8.56 4.83
CA VAL A 27 -12.36 -10.02 5.06
C VAL A 27 -13.60 -10.74 4.53
N ASN A 28 -14.81 -10.19 4.74
CA ASN A 28 -16.05 -10.75 4.23
C ASN A 28 -16.14 -10.68 2.70
N SER A 29 -15.69 -9.58 2.11
CA SER A 29 -15.62 -9.40 0.66
C SER A 29 -14.65 -10.41 0.03
N LEU A 30 -13.48 -10.62 0.64
CA LEU A 30 -12.54 -11.68 0.24
C LEU A 30 -13.19 -13.06 0.37
N ASN A 31 -13.83 -13.37 1.49
CA ASN A 31 -14.50 -14.66 1.69
C ASN A 31 -15.62 -14.93 0.68
N GLN A 32 -16.46 -13.93 0.39
CA GLN A 32 -17.53 -14.07 -0.60
C GLN A 32 -16.98 -14.29 -1.99
N ALA A 33 -15.92 -13.55 -2.35
CA ALA A 33 -15.37 -13.60 -3.69
C ALA A 33 -14.63 -14.94 -3.95
N VAL A 34 -13.94 -15.47 -2.94
CA VAL A 34 -13.21 -16.73 -3.03
C VAL A 34 -14.13 -17.94 -2.84
N GLY A 35 -15.26 -17.77 -2.15
CA GLY A 35 -16.30 -18.78 -1.93
C GLY A 35 -17.22 -19.04 -3.14
N SER A 36 -17.04 -18.29 -4.24
CA SER A 36 -17.79 -18.55 -5.48
C SER A 36 -17.45 -19.94 -6.05
N PRO A 37 -18.45 -20.72 -6.50
CA PRO A 37 -18.24 -22.02 -7.15
C PRO A 37 -17.27 -21.95 -8.36
N SER A 38 -17.15 -20.77 -8.97
CA SER A 38 -16.29 -20.55 -10.13
C SER A 38 -14.79 -20.48 -9.82
N CYS A 39 -14.42 -20.35 -8.54
CA CYS A 39 -13.03 -20.27 -8.07
C CYS A 39 -12.51 -21.59 -7.47
N GLY A 40 -13.39 -22.59 -7.22
CA GLY A 40 -13.04 -23.86 -6.55
C GLY A 40 -12.41 -24.94 -7.45
N GLY A 41 -12.30 -24.72 -8.77
CA GLY A 41 -11.89 -25.75 -9.73
C GLY A 41 -10.39 -25.83 -10.07
N ASN A 42 -9.55 -24.98 -9.51
CA ASN A 42 -8.13 -24.87 -9.89
C ASN A 42 -7.21 -25.64 -8.93
N SER A 43 -6.43 -26.59 -9.44
CA SER A 43 -5.54 -27.50 -8.68
C SER A 43 -4.34 -26.85 -7.98
N GLY A 44 -4.16 -25.52 -8.08
CA GLY A 44 -3.06 -24.78 -7.46
C GLY A 44 -3.47 -23.70 -6.46
N PHE A 45 -4.77 -23.44 -6.27
CA PHE A 45 -5.24 -22.40 -5.35
C PHE A 45 -6.01 -23.00 -4.18
N ASN A 46 -5.47 -22.83 -2.97
CA ASN A 46 -6.04 -23.40 -1.76
C ASN A 46 -7.09 -22.45 -1.16
N VAL A 47 -8.35 -22.58 -1.63
CA VAL A 47 -9.51 -21.84 -1.12
C VAL A 47 -9.65 -21.99 0.41
N GLN A 48 -9.39 -23.18 0.94
CA GLN A 48 -9.46 -23.46 2.38
C GLN A 48 -8.43 -22.63 3.15
N ALA A 49 -7.19 -22.53 2.66
CA ALA A 49 -6.17 -21.70 3.27
C ALA A 49 -6.54 -20.20 3.28
N VAL A 50 -7.26 -19.73 2.26
CA VAL A 50 -7.75 -18.35 2.25
C VAL A 50 -8.87 -18.13 3.26
N GLN A 51 -9.85 -19.03 3.34
CA GLN A 51 -10.91 -18.98 4.34
C GLN A 51 -10.37 -19.08 5.77
N ASP A 52 -9.39 -19.96 6.02
CA ASP A 52 -8.77 -20.14 7.32
C ASP A 52 -7.97 -18.90 7.75
N ASN A 53 -7.23 -18.27 6.82
CA ASN A 53 -6.51 -17.03 7.12
C ASN A 53 -7.46 -15.84 7.32
N ASN A 54 -8.53 -15.74 6.53
CA ASN A 54 -9.58 -14.74 6.73
C ASN A 54 -10.26 -14.90 8.09
N LYS A 55 -10.51 -16.14 8.53
CA LYS A 55 -11.03 -16.44 9.86
C LYS A 55 -10.05 -15.98 10.95
N LYS A 56 -8.75 -16.28 10.82
CA LYS A 56 -7.72 -15.83 11.77
C LYS A 56 -7.68 -14.30 11.90
N ILE A 57 -7.82 -13.57 10.80
CA ILE A 57 -7.88 -12.10 10.82
C ILE A 57 -9.14 -11.62 11.53
N SER A 58 -10.31 -12.18 11.18
CA SER A 58 -11.60 -11.83 11.80
C SER A 58 -11.61 -12.09 13.31
N ASP A 59 -11.14 -13.26 13.74
CA ASP A 59 -11.09 -13.65 15.15
C ASP A 59 -10.12 -12.76 15.94
N ALA A 60 -8.95 -12.44 15.37
CA ALA A 60 -7.99 -11.53 15.97
C ALA A 60 -8.53 -10.09 16.07
N VAL A 61 -9.19 -9.57 15.04
CA VAL A 61 -9.79 -8.22 15.04
C VAL A 61 -10.92 -8.12 16.06
N LYS A 62 -11.79 -9.14 16.15
CA LYS A 62 -12.83 -9.21 17.19
C LYS A 62 -12.25 -9.24 18.59
N ALA A 63 -11.15 -9.98 18.79
CA ALA A 63 -10.45 -10.01 20.08
C ALA A 63 -9.78 -8.66 20.42
N LEU A 64 -9.44 -7.84 19.41
CA LEU A 64 -8.93 -6.48 19.58
C LEU A 64 -10.05 -5.45 19.80
N GLN A 65 -11.28 -5.74 19.39
CA GLN A 65 -12.42 -4.82 19.44
C GLN A 65 -12.81 -4.36 20.85
N GLY A 66 -12.63 -5.23 21.86
CA GLY A 66 -12.85 -4.83 23.26
C GLY A 66 -11.90 -3.74 23.78
N TYR A 67 -10.66 -3.72 23.27
CA TYR A 67 -9.66 -2.69 23.61
C TYR A 67 -9.86 -1.39 22.81
N LEU A 68 -10.54 -1.50 21.67
CA LEU A 68 -10.88 -0.41 20.76
C LEU A 68 -11.98 0.48 21.33
N ASP A 69 -13.04 -0.15 21.83
CA ASP A 69 -14.18 0.56 22.38
C ASP A 69 -13.83 1.19 23.75
N ASN A 70 -12.77 0.72 24.40
CA ASN A 70 -12.30 1.20 25.71
C ASN A 70 -10.75 1.27 25.77
N PRO A 71 -10.11 2.34 25.28
CA PRO A 71 -8.64 2.48 25.26
C PRO A 71 -7.99 2.39 26.65
N ASP A 72 -8.71 2.76 27.70
CA ASP A 72 -8.24 2.72 29.09
C ASP A 72 -8.15 1.28 29.67
N SER A 73 -8.74 0.30 28.98
CA SER A 73 -8.68 -1.13 29.37
C SER A 73 -7.34 -1.79 29.05
N VAL A 74 -6.44 -1.06 28.41
CA VAL A 74 -5.15 -1.55 27.93
C VAL A 74 -4.11 -1.53 29.07
N THR A 75 -3.94 -2.68 29.73
CA THR A 75 -3.02 -2.87 30.85
C THR A 75 -1.78 -3.69 30.46
N PRO A 76 -0.67 -3.61 31.23
CA PRO A 76 0.49 -4.48 31.03
C PRO A 76 0.17 -5.98 31.07
N GLU A 77 -0.86 -6.41 31.81
CA GLU A 77 -1.27 -7.83 31.86
C GLU A 77 -1.89 -8.31 30.54
N ASN A 78 -2.58 -7.42 29.83
CA ASN A 78 -3.28 -7.75 28.58
C ASN A 78 -2.40 -7.51 27.33
N ALA A 79 -1.23 -6.88 27.50
CA ALA A 79 -0.33 -6.49 26.43
C ALA A 79 0.12 -7.69 25.57
N SER A 80 0.45 -8.84 26.17
CA SER A 80 0.85 -10.04 25.41
C SER A 80 -0.28 -10.60 24.54
N THR A 81 -1.53 -10.48 24.99
CA THR A 81 -2.71 -10.93 24.25
C THR A 81 -2.98 -10.01 23.07
N ILE A 82 -2.87 -8.70 23.27
CA ILE A 82 -2.97 -7.70 22.20
C ILE A 82 -1.89 -7.95 21.14
N VAL A 83 -0.63 -8.14 21.57
CA VAL A 83 0.49 -8.47 20.67
C VAL A 83 0.23 -9.74 19.87
N ASN A 84 -0.18 -10.83 20.53
CA ASN A 84 -0.43 -12.10 19.86
C ASN A 84 -1.54 -11.99 18.82
N ASN A 85 -2.64 -11.29 19.12
CA ASN A 85 -3.74 -11.11 18.17
C ASN A 85 -3.30 -10.29 16.95
N VAL A 86 -2.53 -9.23 17.17
CA VAL A 86 -1.93 -8.43 16.09
C VAL A 86 -1.00 -9.29 15.22
N ASP A 87 -0.09 -10.06 15.83
CA ASP A 87 0.84 -10.95 15.13
C ASP A 87 0.09 -12.02 14.30
N ILE A 88 -0.98 -12.61 14.85
CA ILE A 88 -1.83 -13.59 14.16
C ILE A 88 -2.49 -12.96 12.92
N ALA A 89 -3.09 -11.77 13.08
CA ALA A 89 -3.78 -11.10 12.00
C ALA A 89 -2.82 -10.74 10.85
N ILE A 90 -1.62 -10.26 11.17
CA ILE A 90 -0.63 -9.84 10.16
C ILE A 90 -0.01 -11.03 9.45
N ARG A 91 0.33 -12.11 10.16
CA ARG A 91 0.83 -13.34 9.54
C ARG A 91 -0.22 -13.96 8.62
N ALA A 92 -1.48 -13.93 9.01
CA ALA A 92 -2.59 -14.38 8.17
C ALA A 92 -2.74 -13.49 6.93
N ALA A 93 -2.68 -12.17 7.07
CA ALA A 93 -2.71 -11.23 5.94
C ALA A 93 -1.51 -11.43 4.98
N ASN A 94 -0.32 -11.68 5.51
CA ASN A 94 0.88 -11.97 4.70
C ASN A 94 0.74 -13.30 3.94
N THR A 95 0.17 -14.31 4.59
CA THR A 95 -0.09 -15.62 3.97
C THR A 95 -1.12 -15.50 2.85
N LEU A 96 -2.15 -14.67 3.04
CA LEU A 96 -3.11 -14.32 1.97
C LEU A 96 -2.42 -13.62 0.80
N ALA A 97 -1.66 -12.55 1.06
CA ALA A 97 -0.94 -11.81 0.03
C ALA A 97 -0.01 -12.72 -0.79
N THR A 98 0.73 -13.60 -0.11
CA THR A 98 1.61 -14.59 -0.76
C THR A 98 0.82 -15.61 -1.58
N SER A 99 -0.34 -16.05 -1.09
CA SER A 99 -1.21 -17.01 -1.80
C SER A 99 -1.84 -16.39 -3.05
N PHE A 100 -2.18 -15.10 -3.01
CA PHE A 100 -2.68 -14.36 -4.17
C PHE A 100 -1.55 -13.98 -5.15
N ALA A 101 -0.33 -13.74 -4.68
CA ALA A 101 0.83 -13.47 -5.53
C ALA A 101 1.29 -14.71 -6.31
N ASN A 102 1.27 -15.88 -5.66
CA ASN A 102 1.78 -17.12 -6.21
C ASN A 102 0.74 -17.98 -6.94
N SER A 103 -0.54 -17.62 -6.91
CA SER A 103 -1.57 -18.39 -7.60
C SER A 103 -1.90 -17.83 -8.98
N ASP A 104 -2.15 -18.72 -9.94
CA ASP A 104 -2.77 -18.41 -11.24
C ASP A 104 -4.30 -18.22 -11.12
N LEU A 105 -4.74 -17.69 -9.98
CA LEU A 105 -6.15 -17.42 -9.64
C LEU A 105 -6.88 -16.57 -10.67
N ILE A 106 -6.14 -15.89 -11.55
CA ILE A 106 -6.65 -15.06 -12.63
C ILE A 106 -7.04 -15.92 -13.84
N ASN A 107 -7.43 -17.18 -13.63
CA ASN A 107 -8.12 -17.96 -14.65
C ASN A 107 -9.47 -17.30 -14.97
N LYS A 108 -9.90 -17.43 -16.22
CA LYS A 108 -11.04 -16.76 -16.86
C LYS A 108 -12.36 -16.87 -16.04
N ASN A 109 -12.52 -17.91 -15.23
CA ASN A 109 -13.75 -18.22 -14.48
C ASN A 109 -13.84 -17.55 -13.09
N CYS A 110 -12.70 -17.19 -12.47
CA CYS A 110 -12.69 -16.46 -11.19
C CYS A 110 -12.62 -14.93 -11.41
N ARG A 111 -12.14 -14.49 -12.60
CA ARG A 111 -12.06 -13.08 -13.04
C ARG A 111 -13.40 -12.35 -13.05
N ASP A 112 -14.51 -13.03 -13.36
CA ASP A 112 -15.83 -12.38 -13.49
C ASP A 112 -16.42 -11.97 -12.12
N ASN A 113 -15.92 -12.57 -11.03
CA ASN A 113 -16.40 -12.33 -9.66
C ASN A 113 -15.36 -11.63 -8.76
N MET A 114 -14.09 -11.53 -9.20
CA MET A 114 -13.01 -10.85 -8.48
C MET A 114 -12.21 -9.96 -9.40
N SER A 115 -12.34 -8.64 -9.23
CA SER A 115 -11.31 -7.73 -9.75
C SER A 115 -10.09 -7.83 -8.83
N GLY A 116 -8.91 -8.02 -9.41
CA GLY A 116 -7.70 -8.09 -8.59
C GLY A 116 -7.37 -6.78 -7.84
N GLY A 117 -7.98 -5.66 -8.23
CA GLY A 117 -7.99 -4.42 -7.47
C GLY A 117 -8.76 -4.53 -6.14
N GLN A 118 -9.85 -5.29 -6.07
CA GLN A 118 -10.59 -5.53 -4.82
C GLN A 118 -9.80 -6.36 -3.81
N ILE A 119 -8.97 -7.31 -4.27
CA ILE A 119 -8.10 -8.12 -3.41
C ILE A 119 -7.01 -7.24 -2.79
N ALA A 120 -6.36 -6.43 -3.63
CA ALA A 120 -5.32 -5.52 -3.19
C ALA A 120 -5.85 -4.47 -2.20
N LEU A 121 -7.05 -3.93 -2.47
CA LEU A 121 -7.79 -3.06 -1.55
C LEU A 121 -8.06 -3.75 -0.22
N ALA A 122 -8.67 -4.94 -0.23
CA ALA A 122 -9.03 -5.64 0.98
C ALA A 122 -7.79 -6.00 1.84
N LEU A 123 -6.70 -6.45 1.21
CA LEU A 123 -5.43 -6.71 1.91
C LEU A 123 -4.82 -5.43 2.49
N ASN A 124 -4.86 -4.34 1.74
CA ASN A 124 -4.39 -3.04 2.20
C ASN A 124 -5.23 -2.54 3.38
N ASP A 125 -6.56 -2.63 3.32
CA ASP A 125 -7.47 -2.20 4.38
C ASP A 125 -7.28 -3.02 5.66
N ILE A 126 -7.02 -4.33 5.53
CA ILE A 126 -6.64 -5.20 6.65
C ILE A 126 -5.33 -4.73 7.29
N VAL A 127 -4.27 -4.52 6.51
CA VAL A 127 -2.96 -4.07 7.03
C VAL A 127 -3.06 -2.70 7.70
N ASN A 128 -3.80 -1.80 7.08
CA ASN A 128 -3.99 -0.44 7.56
C ASN A 128 -4.78 -0.39 8.86
N GLY A 129 -5.86 -1.17 8.92
CA GLY A 129 -6.63 -1.33 10.13
C GLY A 129 -5.79 -1.91 11.27
N LEU A 130 -4.84 -2.80 10.97
CA LEU A 130 -3.98 -3.44 11.98
C LEU A 130 -2.79 -2.58 12.44
N THR A 131 -2.41 -1.57 11.67
CA THR A 131 -1.20 -0.75 11.90
C THR A 131 -1.19 0.00 13.24
N PRO A 132 -2.25 0.72 13.63
CA PRO A 132 -2.30 1.41 14.93
C PRO A 132 -2.16 0.46 16.13
N TYR A 133 -2.72 -0.76 16.05
CA TYR A 133 -2.64 -1.73 17.13
C TYR A 133 -1.25 -2.31 17.29
N ALA A 134 -0.53 -2.54 16.19
CA ALA A 134 0.83 -3.01 16.30
C ALA A 134 1.79 -1.96 16.83
N LEU A 135 1.59 -0.69 16.46
CA LEU A 135 2.34 0.42 17.04
C LEU A 135 2.05 0.52 18.54
N MET A 136 0.77 0.48 18.93
CA MET A 136 0.37 0.48 20.34
C MET A 136 0.96 -0.72 21.10
N ALA A 137 0.83 -1.93 20.56
CA ALA A 137 1.36 -3.15 21.15
C ALA A 137 2.89 -3.09 21.29
N ALA A 138 3.60 -2.58 20.29
CA ALA A 138 5.04 -2.35 20.34
C ALA A 138 5.45 -1.36 21.43
N THR A 139 4.67 -0.28 21.61
CA THR A 139 4.94 0.70 22.69
C THR A 139 4.74 0.12 24.09
N MET A 140 3.94 -0.94 24.23
CA MET A 140 3.67 -1.58 25.52
C MET A 140 4.65 -2.71 25.87
N THR A 141 5.02 -3.52 24.88
CA THR A 141 5.85 -4.72 25.10
C THR A 141 7.32 -4.50 24.80
N GLY A 142 7.72 -3.35 24.24
CA GLY A 142 9.11 -3.10 23.84
C GLY A 142 9.50 -3.80 22.54
N GLY A 143 8.51 -4.10 21.71
CA GLY A 143 8.66 -4.72 20.40
C GLY A 143 7.62 -5.82 20.18
N THR A 144 7.18 -6.00 18.93
CA THR A 144 6.39 -7.16 18.49
C THR A 144 7.04 -7.77 17.25
N ALA A 145 6.88 -9.08 17.06
CA ALA A 145 7.37 -9.74 15.85
C ALA A 145 6.58 -9.30 14.59
N ALA A 146 5.40 -8.68 14.76
CA ALA A 146 4.64 -8.02 13.71
C ALA A 146 5.19 -6.68 13.23
N VAL A 147 5.96 -5.95 14.06
CA VAL A 147 6.44 -4.61 13.71
C VAL A 147 7.23 -4.60 12.38
N PRO A 148 8.16 -5.54 12.12
CA PRO A 148 8.83 -5.64 10.83
C PRO A 148 7.91 -5.98 9.65
N PHE A 149 6.72 -6.55 9.85
CA PHE A 149 5.78 -6.85 8.76
C PHE A 149 4.85 -5.68 8.45
N ILE A 150 4.54 -4.85 9.44
CA ILE A 150 3.78 -3.60 9.26
C ILE A 150 4.64 -2.49 8.70
N VAL A 151 5.89 -2.41 9.13
CA VAL A 151 6.83 -1.40 8.64
C VAL A 151 7.63 -1.92 7.43
N GLY A 152 7.91 -3.22 7.38
CA GLY A 152 8.61 -3.87 6.28
C GLY A 152 7.66 -4.64 5.39
N GLY A 153 7.04 -3.93 4.46
CA GLY A 153 6.94 -4.30 3.05
C GLY A 153 6.27 -5.60 2.61
N SER A 154 6.44 -6.76 3.26
CA SER A 154 6.14 -8.08 2.66
C SER A 154 4.67 -8.26 2.23
N VAL A 155 3.74 -7.71 3.02
CA VAL A 155 2.30 -7.75 2.68
C VAL A 155 1.99 -6.78 1.53
N ILE A 156 2.64 -5.61 1.54
CA ILE A 156 2.52 -4.60 0.49
C ILE A 156 3.17 -5.12 -0.81
N THR A 157 4.37 -5.71 -0.78
CA THR A 157 5.06 -6.27 -1.94
C THR A 157 4.33 -7.47 -2.52
N GLY A 158 3.73 -8.32 -1.68
CA GLY A 158 2.83 -9.38 -2.14
C GLY A 158 1.62 -8.82 -2.89
N ALA A 159 0.95 -7.81 -2.33
CA ALA A 159 -0.19 -7.14 -2.98
C ALA A 159 0.21 -6.40 -4.28
N LEU A 160 1.35 -5.68 -4.26
CA LEU A 160 1.90 -4.97 -5.43
C LEU A 160 2.27 -5.94 -6.55
N SER A 161 2.87 -7.08 -6.21
CA SER A 161 3.24 -8.13 -7.17
C SER A 161 2.00 -8.74 -7.84
N SER A 162 0.94 -9.02 -7.07
CA SER A 162 -0.35 -9.44 -7.62
C SER A 162 -0.93 -8.39 -8.56
N MET A 163 -0.98 -7.11 -8.14
CA MET A 163 -1.47 -6.01 -8.98
C MET A 163 -0.69 -5.90 -10.29
N ASN A 164 0.64 -6.00 -10.23
CA ASN A 164 1.48 -5.95 -11.41
C ASN A 164 1.13 -7.07 -12.40
N LYS A 165 1.00 -8.32 -11.93
CA LYS A 165 0.60 -9.47 -12.77
C LYS A 165 -0.73 -9.21 -13.49
N ILE A 166 -1.75 -8.73 -12.76
CA ILE A 166 -3.08 -8.41 -13.30
C ILE A 166 -3.03 -7.31 -14.36
N VAL A 167 -2.29 -6.23 -14.07
CA VAL A 167 -2.10 -5.10 -14.98
C VAL A 167 -1.36 -5.56 -16.25
N THR A 168 -0.37 -6.45 -16.08
CA THR A 168 0.40 -6.95 -17.22
C THR A 168 -0.43 -7.78 -18.18
N GLU A 169 -1.28 -8.66 -17.67
CA GLU A 169 -2.09 -9.59 -18.47
C GLU A 169 -3.30 -8.92 -19.17
N ASN A 170 -3.85 -7.83 -18.62
CA ASN A 170 -5.10 -7.22 -19.11
C ASN A 170 -4.92 -6.08 -20.12
N SER A 171 -3.70 -5.55 -20.24
CA SER A 171 -3.39 -4.42 -21.15
C SER A 171 -3.72 -4.65 -22.64
N THR A 172 -3.88 -5.90 -23.09
CA THR A 172 -4.10 -6.25 -24.50
C THR A 172 -5.56 -6.19 -24.96
N LYS A 173 -6.52 -5.98 -24.05
CA LYS A 173 -7.98 -6.02 -24.35
C LYS A 173 -8.72 -4.73 -24.02
N ILE A 174 -8.15 -3.56 -24.33
CA ILE A 174 -8.74 -2.25 -23.98
C ILE A 174 -10.12 -1.98 -24.61
N ALA A 175 -10.52 -2.75 -25.62
CA ALA A 175 -11.86 -2.67 -26.22
C ALA A 175 -12.98 -3.15 -25.26
N ASP A 176 -12.65 -3.93 -24.23
CA ASP A 176 -13.60 -4.38 -23.20
C ASP A 176 -13.83 -3.27 -22.15
N ALA A 177 -15.09 -3.01 -21.82
CA ALA A 177 -15.47 -2.02 -20.81
C ALA A 177 -14.96 -2.38 -19.40
N GLN A 178 -14.95 -3.68 -19.06
CA GLN A 178 -14.43 -4.18 -17.78
C GLN A 178 -12.93 -3.88 -17.64
N VAL A 179 -12.17 -4.07 -18.72
CA VAL A 179 -10.73 -3.80 -18.76
C VAL A 179 -10.45 -2.30 -18.62
N ARG A 180 -11.21 -1.44 -19.30
CA ARG A 180 -11.04 0.03 -19.17
C ARG A 180 -11.31 0.53 -17.76
N ARG A 181 -12.35 0.01 -17.12
CA ARG A 181 -12.66 0.31 -15.73
C ARG A 181 -11.53 -0.14 -14.80
N ALA A 182 -11.05 -1.37 -14.98
CA ALA A 182 -9.94 -1.91 -14.20
C ALA A 182 -8.65 -1.09 -14.35
N VAL A 183 -8.33 -0.55 -15.54
CA VAL A 183 -7.15 0.32 -15.71
C VAL A 183 -7.25 1.58 -14.86
N VAL A 184 -8.41 2.25 -14.85
CA VAL A 184 -8.64 3.46 -14.04
C VAL A 184 -8.59 3.11 -12.56
N GLU A 185 -9.28 2.05 -12.13
CA GLU A 185 -9.30 1.59 -10.74
C GLU A 185 -7.90 1.23 -10.25
N ASN A 186 -7.13 0.44 -11.01
CA ASN A 186 -5.77 0.05 -10.65
C ASN A 186 -4.81 1.25 -10.59
N THR A 187 -4.95 2.22 -11.50
CA THR A 187 -4.16 3.46 -11.47
C THR A 187 -4.49 4.28 -10.23
N CYS A 188 -5.77 4.35 -9.86
CA CYS A 188 -6.21 5.01 -8.65
C CYS A 188 -5.67 4.32 -7.39
N GLN A 189 -5.64 2.99 -7.38
CA GLN A 189 -5.06 2.23 -6.27
C GLN A 189 -3.55 2.44 -6.14
N PHE A 190 -2.81 2.45 -7.24
CA PHE A 190 -1.39 2.79 -7.23
C PHE A 190 -1.15 4.18 -6.60
N ILE A 191 -1.94 5.18 -7.00
CA ILE A 191 -1.84 6.54 -6.46
C ILE A 191 -2.09 6.58 -4.95
N ARG A 192 -3.13 5.89 -4.47
CA ARG A 192 -3.43 5.78 -3.03
C ARG A 192 -2.28 5.11 -2.28
N LEU A 193 -1.72 4.03 -2.82
CA LEU A 193 -0.58 3.33 -2.23
C LEU A 193 0.67 4.22 -2.19
N ASP A 194 0.99 4.94 -3.26
CA ASP A 194 2.14 5.86 -3.31
C ASP A 194 2.00 7.04 -2.34
N GLN A 195 0.83 7.68 -2.29
CA GLN A 195 0.55 8.75 -1.33
C GLN A 195 0.69 8.26 0.11
N LYS A 196 0.19 7.05 0.38
CA LYS A 196 0.24 6.44 1.69
C LYS A 196 1.65 6.01 2.08
N TYR A 197 2.41 5.45 1.16
CA TYR A 197 3.81 5.11 1.36
C TYR A 197 4.63 6.37 1.73
N LYS A 198 4.48 7.45 0.95
CA LYS A 198 5.10 8.75 1.24
C LYS A 198 4.66 9.31 2.59
N PHE A 199 3.37 9.16 2.94
CA PHE A 199 2.85 9.56 4.24
C PHE A 199 3.47 8.74 5.37
N LEU A 200 3.50 7.40 5.27
CA LEU A 200 4.05 6.52 6.30
C LEU A 200 5.54 6.81 6.54
N ILE A 201 6.33 7.02 5.49
CA ILE A 201 7.74 7.41 5.63
C ILE A 201 7.87 8.76 6.35
N LYS A 202 7.12 9.77 5.89
CA LYS A 202 7.19 11.13 6.46
C LYS A 202 6.71 11.18 7.92
N ASN A 203 5.61 10.50 8.22
CA ASN A 203 5.04 10.44 9.57
C ASN A 203 5.91 9.61 10.52
N ARG A 204 6.58 8.56 10.03
CA ARG A 204 7.55 7.80 10.83
C ARG A 204 8.68 8.70 11.29
N ASP A 205 9.26 9.49 10.41
CA ASP A 205 10.39 10.35 10.73
C ASP A 205 9.97 11.50 11.67
N GLU A 206 8.78 12.09 11.47
CA GLU A 206 8.21 13.12 12.35
C GLU A 206 7.79 12.59 13.73
N GLN A 207 7.13 11.43 13.80
CA GLN A 207 6.77 10.79 15.08
C GLN A 207 8.01 10.33 15.85
N THR A 208 9.02 9.77 15.17
CA THR A 208 10.29 9.41 15.78
C THR A 208 10.97 10.64 16.37
N ALA A 209 11.03 11.75 15.62
CA ALA A 209 11.61 13.01 16.11
C ALA A 209 10.85 13.57 17.32
N LYS A 210 9.51 13.54 17.30
CA LYS A 210 8.67 14.04 18.41
C LYS A 210 8.84 13.18 19.67
N ILE A 211 8.81 11.86 19.53
CA ILE A 211 9.02 10.92 20.64
C ILE A 211 10.44 11.10 21.21
N SER A 212 11.47 11.17 20.36
CA SER A 212 12.84 11.44 20.82
C SER A 212 12.97 12.78 21.56
N SER A 213 12.29 13.83 21.08
CA SER A 213 12.24 15.13 21.75
C SER A 213 11.57 15.07 23.13
N GLU A 214 10.42 14.40 23.24
CA GLU A 214 9.70 14.24 24.51
C GLU A 214 10.51 13.41 25.52
N ILE A 215 11.23 12.38 25.06
CA ILE A 215 12.15 11.56 25.87
C ILE A 215 13.32 12.40 26.39
N ASN A 216 13.98 13.16 25.51
CA ASN A 216 15.10 14.04 25.89
C ASN A 216 14.66 15.12 26.89
N SER A 217 13.46 15.69 26.70
CA SER A 217 12.89 16.65 27.66
C SER A 217 12.60 15.99 29.02
N SER A 218 12.11 14.75 29.02
CA SER A 218 11.82 13.99 30.23
C SER A 218 13.11 13.62 30.98
N GLN A 219 14.18 13.25 30.29
CA GLN A 219 15.51 13.01 30.87
C GLN A 219 16.13 14.29 31.46
N SER A 220 15.99 15.43 30.79
CA SER A 220 16.49 16.72 31.31
C SER A 220 15.74 17.17 32.58
N THR A 221 14.41 17.00 32.60
CA THR A 221 13.58 17.29 33.77
C THR A 221 13.89 16.35 34.94
N PHE A 222 14.25 15.10 34.64
CA PHE A 222 14.63 14.08 35.59
C PHE A 222 16.01 14.33 36.22
N SER A 223 17.02 14.62 35.40
CA SER A 223 18.38 14.93 35.88
C SER A 223 18.39 16.17 36.79
N ALA A 224 17.56 17.18 36.49
CA ALA A 224 17.36 18.34 37.36
C ALA A 224 16.73 17.99 38.73
N LYS A 225 15.82 17.00 38.79
CA LYS A 225 15.17 16.55 40.04
C LYS A 225 15.99 15.55 40.84
N ILE A 226 16.89 14.80 40.20
CA ILE A 226 17.85 13.94 40.90
C ILE A 226 18.91 14.76 41.66
N GLN A 227 19.28 15.93 41.13
CA GLN A 227 20.24 16.82 41.78
C GLN A 227 19.77 17.36 43.15
N SER A 228 18.46 17.30 43.45
CA SER A 228 17.91 17.68 44.76
C SER A 228 17.88 16.54 45.80
N LEU A 229 18.35 15.33 45.46
CA LEU A 229 18.38 14.19 46.39
C LEU A 229 19.65 14.17 47.25
N SER A 230 19.58 13.51 48.42
CA SER A 230 20.76 13.22 49.23
C SER A 230 21.78 12.37 48.45
N LYS A 231 23.09 12.62 48.62
CA LYS A 231 24.16 11.89 47.91
C LYS A 231 24.00 10.35 47.95
N PRO A 232 23.65 9.72 49.10
CA PRO A 232 23.47 8.28 49.18
C PRO A 232 22.29 7.77 48.34
N LEU A 233 21.14 8.48 48.36
CA LEU A 233 19.98 8.12 47.57
C LEU A 233 20.22 8.35 46.08
N ASN A 234 20.91 9.43 45.71
CA ASN A 234 21.30 9.69 44.33
C ASN A 234 22.16 8.55 43.74
N ASN A 235 23.11 8.02 44.52
CA ASN A 235 23.93 6.88 44.10
C ASN A 235 23.08 5.61 43.88
N LEU A 236 22.13 5.33 44.78
CA LEU A 236 21.22 4.19 44.63
C LEU A 236 20.28 4.33 43.42
N VAL A 237 19.74 5.53 43.19
CA VAL A 237 18.89 5.83 42.02
C VAL A 237 19.68 5.75 40.72
N THR A 238 20.91 6.28 40.68
CA THR A 238 21.80 6.18 39.52
C THR A 238 22.12 4.71 39.20
N ARG A 239 22.44 3.91 40.21
CA ARG A 239 22.67 2.47 40.06
C ARG A 239 21.40 1.75 39.61
N LYS A 240 20.22 2.17 40.06
CA LYS A 240 18.93 1.62 39.63
C LYS A 240 18.68 1.88 38.15
N ASN A 241 18.94 3.09 37.68
CA ASN A 241 18.77 3.46 36.28
C ASN A 241 19.73 2.66 35.39
N ALA A 242 21.00 2.55 35.78
CA ALA A 242 21.99 1.75 35.05
C ALA A 242 21.58 0.27 34.97
N LEU A 243 21.04 -0.28 36.06
CA LEU A 243 20.58 -1.67 36.13
C LEU A 243 19.30 -1.90 35.31
N SER A 244 18.34 -0.96 35.34
CA SER A 244 17.14 -0.99 34.49
C SER A 244 17.50 -0.94 33.02
N SER A 245 18.42 -0.05 32.63
CA SER A 245 18.91 0.06 31.25
C SER A 245 19.62 -1.23 30.80
N THR A 246 20.48 -1.80 31.66
CA THR A 246 21.14 -3.08 31.41
C THR A 246 20.12 -4.23 31.25
N SER A 247 19.09 -4.27 32.09
CA SER A 247 18.02 -5.26 32.00
C SER A 247 17.27 -5.17 30.68
N LEU A 248 16.91 -3.95 30.27
CA LEU A 248 16.19 -3.73 29.02
C LEU A 248 17.05 -4.09 27.81
N GLN A 249 18.31 -3.66 27.80
CA GLN A 249 19.24 -4.02 26.73
C GLN A 249 19.38 -5.53 26.63
N MET A 250 19.50 -6.22 27.77
CA MET A 250 19.59 -7.68 27.79
C MET A 250 18.29 -8.35 27.33
N ASP A 251 17.12 -7.83 27.70
CA ASP A 251 15.84 -8.35 27.19
C ASP A 251 15.73 -8.22 25.68
N ASN A 252 16.13 -7.07 25.11
CA ASN A 252 16.15 -6.82 23.67
C ASN A 252 17.15 -7.73 22.95
N ASP A 253 18.38 -7.83 23.46
CA ASP A 253 19.43 -8.70 22.92
C ASP A 253 18.99 -10.18 22.92
N LEU A 254 18.34 -10.62 23.99
CA LEU A 254 17.90 -12.01 24.15
C LEU A 254 16.61 -12.35 23.40
N ALA A 255 15.70 -11.39 23.15
CA ALA A 255 14.44 -11.67 22.47
C ALA A 255 14.67 -12.28 21.07
N ASN A 256 15.45 -11.60 20.23
CA ASN A 256 15.79 -12.07 18.89
C ASN A 256 16.61 -13.36 18.92
N ALA A 257 17.55 -13.45 19.85
CA ALA A 257 18.38 -14.63 19.98
C ALA A 257 17.56 -15.86 20.38
N MET A 258 16.61 -15.73 21.31
CA MET A 258 15.77 -16.84 21.77
C MET A 258 14.86 -17.38 20.67
N THR A 259 14.39 -16.52 19.76
CA THR A 259 13.65 -17.00 18.58
C THR A 259 14.51 -17.87 17.67
N GLN A 260 15.76 -17.46 17.40
CA GLN A 260 16.66 -18.27 16.57
C GLN A 260 17.05 -19.58 17.23
N LEU A 261 17.39 -19.55 18.53
CA LEU A 261 17.67 -20.76 19.29
C LEU A 261 16.46 -21.71 19.32
N ALA A 262 15.24 -21.19 19.41
CA ALA A 262 14.03 -22.02 19.39
C ALA A 262 13.90 -22.77 18.05
N ASN A 263 14.18 -22.12 16.91
CA ASN A 263 14.18 -22.77 15.60
C ASN A 263 15.22 -23.90 15.53
N ASP A 264 16.45 -23.63 15.98
CA ASP A 264 17.54 -24.61 15.97
C ASP A 264 17.27 -25.76 16.95
N LYS A 265 16.72 -25.47 18.13
CA LYS A 265 16.26 -26.47 19.09
C LYS A 265 15.15 -27.33 18.53
N THR A 266 14.16 -26.74 17.85
CA THR A 266 13.10 -27.50 17.16
C THR A 266 13.71 -28.43 16.13
N PHE A 267 14.64 -27.95 15.30
CA PHE A 267 15.32 -28.81 14.33
C PHE A 267 16.07 -29.97 15.00
N VAL A 268 16.88 -29.67 16.02
CA VAL A 268 17.70 -30.64 16.77
C VAL A 268 16.86 -31.69 17.50
N THR A 269 15.64 -31.32 17.93
CA THR A 269 14.72 -32.23 18.62
C THR A 269 13.81 -33.01 17.67
N SER A 270 13.42 -32.42 16.53
CA SER A 270 12.55 -33.08 15.55
C SER A 270 13.30 -34.05 14.62
N THR A 271 14.60 -33.85 14.47
CA THR A 271 15.45 -34.64 13.57
C THR A 271 16.04 -35.84 14.31
N SER A 272 15.94 -37.04 13.73
CA SER A 272 16.60 -38.26 14.24
C SER A 272 17.95 -38.56 13.56
N ASP A 273 18.33 -37.74 12.58
CA ASP A 273 19.57 -37.84 11.82
C ASP A 273 20.73 -37.19 12.59
N ASP A 274 21.56 -38.02 13.23
CA ASP A 274 22.70 -37.60 14.04
C ASP A 274 23.75 -36.81 13.24
N ILE A 275 23.87 -37.04 11.93
CA ILE A 275 24.80 -36.28 11.07
C ILE A 275 24.32 -34.83 10.97
N LYS A 276 23.04 -34.62 10.70
CA LYS A 276 22.46 -33.28 10.58
C LYS A 276 22.49 -32.53 11.91
N ILE A 277 22.21 -33.22 13.02
CA ILE A 277 22.33 -32.63 14.35
C ILE A 277 23.78 -32.21 14.60
N CYS A 278 24.75 -33.09 14.32
CA CYS A 278 26.17 -32.78 14.50
C CYS A 278 26.62 -31.58 13.67
N GLN A 279 26.22 -31.50 12.39
CA GLN A 279 26.56 -30.39 11.51
C GLN A 279 26.06 -29.04 12.05
N ILE A 280 24.81 -28.99 12.51
CA ILE A 280 24.29 -27.79 13.16
C ILE A 280 25.07 -27.49 14.43
N GLY A 281 25.37 -28.48 15.28
CA GLY A 281 26.18 -28.26 16.48
C GLY A 281 27.53 -27.62 16.19
N ILE A 282 28.24 -28.10 15.17
CA ILE A 282 29.51 -27.52 14.73
C ILE A 282 29.34 -26.06 14.29
N GLN A 283 28.29 -25.76 13.51
CA GLN A 283 27.98 -24.40 13.09
C GLN A 283 27.69 -23.50 14.30
N LEU A 284 26.84 -23.94 15.23
CA LEU A 284 26.51 -23.21 16.44
C LEU A 284 27.74 -22.98 17.34
N ALA A 285 28.64 -23.96 17.42
CA ALA A 285 29.92 -23.83 18.12
C ALA A 285 30.81 -22.76 17.47
N ALA A 286 30.90 -22.70 16.14
CA ALA A 286 31.63 -21.66 15.42
C ALA A 286 31.03 -20.26 15.68
N MET A 287 29.69 -20.15 15.74
CA MET A 287 29.00 -18.89 16.05
C MET A 287 29.37 -18.33 17.43
N THR A 288 29.87 -19.13 18.37
CA THR A 288 30.32 -18.59 19.67
C THR A 288 31.47 -17.59 19.55
N GLN A 289 32.29 -17.69 18.50
CA GLN A 289 33.41 -16.79 18.25
C GLN A 289 33.03 -15.60 17.35
N GLU A 290 31.89 -15.67 16.68
CA GLU A 290 31.40 -14.61 15.81
C GLU A 290 30.71 -13.52 16.63
N GLN A 291 31.32 -12.33 16.65
CA GLN A 291 30.80 -11.19 17.39
C GLN A 291 29.43 -10.75 16.83
N GLY A 292 28.42 -10.67 17.69
CA GLY A 292 27.06 -10.30 17.29
C GLY A 292 26.19 -11.48 16.83
N SER A 293 26.74 -12.70 16.78
CA SER A 293 25.91 -13.89 16.57
C SER A 293 24.94 -14.09 17.74
N TYR A 294 23.82 -14.79 17.48
CA TYR A 294 22.82 -15.02 18.53
C TYR A 294 23.38 -15.91 19.67
N VAL A 295 24.23 -16.89 19.33
CA VAL A 295 24.86 -17.80 20.31
C VAL A 295 25.85 -17.04 21.19
N ASN A 296 26.69 -16.19 20.58
CA ASN A 296 27.62 -15.32 21.31
C ASN A 296 26.86 -14.36 22.23
N THR A 297 25.77 -13.77 21.74
CA THR A 297 24.91 -12.86 22.51
C THR A 297 24.32 -13.54 23.75
N MET A 298 23.83 -14.77 23.61
CA MET A 298 23.29 -15.52 24.74
C MET A 298 24.32 -15.88 25.80
N LEU A 299 25.48 -16.41 25.38
CA LEU A 299 26.53 -16.77 26.33
C LEU A 299 27.14 -15.51 26.98
N GLY A 300 27.29 -14.42 26.23
CA GLY A 300 27.74 -13.13 26.72
C GLY A 300 26.76 -12.45 27.68
N SER A 301 25.46 -12.75 27.58
CA SER A 301 24.44 -12.22 28.50
C SER A 301 24.68 -12.66 29.95
N VAL A 302 25.29 -13.83 30.16
CA VAL A 302 25.66 -14.32 31.50
C VAL A 302 26.70 -13.42 32.15
N ASP A 303 27.71 -13.00 31.39
CA ASP A 303 28.74 -12.09 31.88
C ASP A 303 28.16 -10.71 32.19
N LYS A 304 27.31 -10.18 31.30
CA LYS A 304 26.59 -8.92 31.54
C LYS A 304 25.74 -9.00 32.82
N ALA A 305 25.02 -10.11 33.02
CA ALA A 305 24.17 -10.32 34.18
C ALA A 305 24.98 -10.43 35.49
N MET A 306 26.10 -11.14 35.48
CA MET A 306 27.00 -11.23 36.64
C MET A 306 27.60 -9.86 37.03
N VAL A 307 28.02 -9.07 36.03
CA VAL A 307 28.49 -7.69 36.24
C VAL A 307 27.38 -6.83 36.84
N ALA A 308 26.16 -6.92 36.31
CA ALA A 308 25.00 -6.18 36.80
C ALA A 308 24.63 -6.52 38.25
N TYR A 309 24.79 -7.79 38.64
CA TYR A 309 24.58 -8.25 40.02
C TYR A 309 25.70 -7.82 40.98
N GLY A 310 26.88 -7.47 40.46
CA GLY A 310 28.05 -7.08 41.27
C GLY A 310 28.76 -8.26 41.93
N SER A 311 28.59 -9.47 41.40
CA SER A 311 29.35 -10.65 41.83
C SER A 311 29.88 -11.40 40.62
N THR A 312 31.17 -11.69 40.63
CA THR A 312 31.84 -12.50 39.61
C THR A 312 31.64 -14.01 39.80
N SER A 313 30.92 -14.44 40.84
CA SER A 313 30.84 -15.86 41.24
C SER A 313 29.43 -16.31 41.62
N ILE A 314 28.52 -16.33 40.64
CA ILE A 314 27.28 -17.10 40.76
C ILE A 314 27.62 -18.52 40.27
N ALA A 315 27.67 -19.48 41.19
CA ALA A 315 28.15 -20.85 40.91
C ALA A 315 27.38 -21.52 39.76
N GLU A 316 26.06 -21.36 39.74
CA GLU A 316 25.18 -21.87 38.69
C GLU A 316 25.50 -21.25 37.31
N ALA A 317 25.74 -19.94 37.26
CA ALA A 317 26.11 -19.24 36.02
C ALA A 317 27.46 -19.70 35.47
N ARG A 318 28.45 -19.91 36.35
CA ARG A 318 29.75 -20.47 35.95
C ARG A 318 29.62 -21.91 35.46
N ALA A 319 28.82 -22.73 36.14
CA ALA A 319 28.61 -24.12 35.75
C ALA A 319 27.99 -24.23 34.36
N LEU A 320 26.96 -23.43 34.06
CA LEU A 320 26.32 -23.41 32.74
C LEU A 320 27.26 -22.89 31.65
N LYS A 321 27.99 -21.80 31.91
CA LYS A 321 28.98 -21.26 30.97
C LYS A 321 30.09 -22.28 30.69
N PHE A 322 30.57 -22.96 31.72
CA PHE A 322 31.59 -23.99 31.60
C PHE A 322 31.07 -25.22 30.84
N SER A 323 29.83 -25.65 31.11
CA SER A 323 29.18 -26.73 30.37
C SER A 323 29.04 -26.40 28.88
N ALA A 324 28.61 -25.18 28.55
CA ALA A 324 28.57 -24.69 27.18
C ALA A 324 29.96 -24.69 26.52
N GLN A 325 31.00 -24.22 27.22
CA GLN A 325 32.38 -24.24 26.73
C GLN A 325 32.92 -25.66 26.48
N ILE A 326 32.62 -26.62 27.37
CA ILE A 326 32.97 -28.03 27.15
C ILE A 326 32.30 -28.54 25.88
N ALA A 327 31.00 -28.26 25.70
CA ALA A 327 30.29 -28.72 24.51
C ALA A 327 30.84 -28.08 23.23
N VAL A 328 31.18 -26.78 23.25
CA VAL A 328 31.85 -26.08 22.14
C VAL A 328 33.21 -26.71 21.82
N ASN A 329 34.03 -27.00 22.83
CA ASN A 329 35.33 -27.63 22.63
C ASN A 329 35.17 -29.03 22.03
N SER A 330 34.20 -29.81 22.50
CA SER A 330 33.86 -31.11 21.92
C SER A 330 33.46 -30.96 20.45
N LEU A 331 32.54 -30.06 20.13
CA LEU A 331 32.08 -29.82 18.75
C LEU A 331 33.20 -29.32 17.83
N ASN A 332 34.09 -28.44 18.31
CA ASN A 332 35.25 -27.98 17.56
C ASN A 332 36.25 -29.12 17.32
N GLN A 333 36.47 -30.00 18.31
CA GLN A 333 37.27 -31.21 18.10
C GLN A 333 36.65 -32.07 17.00
N PHE A 334 35.33 -32.32 17.05
CA PHE A 334 34.60 -33.04 16.00
C PHE A 334 34.76 -32.39 14.61
N ALA A 335 34.78 -31.06 14.53
CA ALA A 335 34.94 -30.33 13.27
C ALA A 335 36.34 -30.48 12.65
N THR A 336 37.37 -30.64 13.48
CA THR A 336 38.78 -30.75 13.04
C THR A 336 39.24 -32.18 12.76
N SER A 337 38.57 -33.19 13.31
CA SER A 337 38.85 -34.59 13.03
C SER A 337 38.38 -34.99 11.63
N GLN A 338 39.30 -35.55 10.83
CA GLN A 338 38.99 -36.09 9.50
C GLN A 338 38.13 -37.35 9.62
N PHE A 339 36.81 -37.19 9.61
CA PHE A 339 35.87 -38.30 9.69
C PHE A 339 35.60 -38.91 8.32
N THR A 340 35.58 -40.24 8.27
CA THR A 340 35.11 -41.03 7.12
C THR A 340 33.59 -41.24 7.22
N ILE A 341 32.97 -41.73 6.14
CA ILE A 341 31.52 -41.99 6.03
C ILE A 341 30.99 -42.92 7.16
N ASN A 342 31.86 -43.64 7.89
CA ASN A 342 31.53 -44.61 8.94
C ASN A 342 31.67 -44.09 10.39
N SER A 343 31.78 -42.77 10.59
CA SER A 343 32.03 -42.20 11.91
C SER A 343 30.76 -42.18 12.77
N ASP A 344 30.87 -42.44 14.07
CA ASP A 344 29.71 -42.39 14.99
C ASP A 344 29.37 -40.93 15.33
N PHE A 345 28.42 -40.36 14.60
CA PHE A 345 27.93 -38.99 14.80
C PHE A 345 27.04 -38.84 16.04
N SER A 346 26.65 -39.93 16.71
CA SER A 346 25.74 -39.87 17.87
C SER A 346 26.35 -39.13 19.06
N VAL A 347 27.68 -39.20 19.24
CA VAL A 347 28.40 -38.48 20.29
C VAL A 347 28.39 -36.97 20.03
N CYS A 348 28.63 -36.56 18.78
CA CYS A 348 28.53 -35.17 18.35
C CYS A 348 27.09 -34.64 18.45
N ALA A 349 26.11 -35.46 18.08
CA ALA A 349 24.70 -35.11 18.19
C ALA A 349 24.27 -34.91 19.66
N LYS A 350 24.75 -35.76 20.58
CA LYS A 350 24.55 -35.57 22.03
C LYS A 350 25.22 -34.30 22.56
N ALA A 351 26.45 -34.01 22.13
CA ALA A 351 27.13 -32.77 22.48
C ALA A 351 26.36 -31.54 21.98
N THR A 352 25.78 -31.61 20.79
CA THR A 352 24.92 -30.56 20.22
C THR A 352 23.66 -30.33 21.06
N LYS A 353 22.95 -31.40 21.42
CA LYS A 353 21.75 -31.33 22.26
C LYS A 353 22.06 -30.67 23.62
N SER A 354 23.14 -31.11 24.26
CA SER A 354 23.61 -30.53 25.52
C SER A 354 24.04 -29.07 25.37
N PHE A 355 24.66 -28.70 24.24
CA PHE A 355 25.05 -27.33 23.97
C PHE A 355 23.83 -26.40 23.84
N VAL A 356 22.86 -26.77 23.01
CA VAL A 356 21.62 -26.00 22.80
C VAL A 356 20.87 -25.79 24.11
N GLU A 357 20.77 -26.83 24.94
CA GLU A 357 20.13 -26.75 26.26
C GLU A 357 20.91 -25.84 27.22
N SER A 358 22.25 -25.93 27.23
CA SER A 358 23.10 -25.08 28.07
C SER A 358 23.02 -23.60 27.68
N VAL A 359 22.92 -23.31 26.38
CA VAL A 359 22.76 -21.94 25.85
C VAL A 359 21.40 -21.36 26.25
N GLU A 360 20.32 -22.13 26.15
CA GLU A 360 18.98 -21.74 26.59
C GLU A 360 18.93 -21.46 28.10
N GLN A 361 19.44 -22.38 28.91
CA GLN A 361 19.50 -22.26 30.36
C GLN A 361 20.34 -21.04 30.78
N SER A 362 21.45 -20.78 30.07
CA SER A 362 22.30 -19.59 30.28
C SER A 362 21.53 -18.29 30.04
N ALA A 363 20.76 -18.19 28.94
CA ALA A 363 19.94 -17.02 28.65
C ALA A 363 18.83 -16.80 29.71
N SER A 364 18.15 -17.88 30.12
CA SER A 364 17.12 -17.84 31.16
C SER A 364 17.68 -17.43 32.52
N LEU A 365 18.83 -17.99 32.91
CA LEU A 365 19.50 -17.66 34.16
C LEU A 365 19.99 -16.20 34.16
N SER A 366 20.48 -15.69 33.03
CA SER A 366 20.92 -14.29 32.92
C SER A 366 19.79 -13.30 33.26
N LYS A 367 18.58 -13.55 32.72
CA LYS A 367 17.37 -12.79 33.08
C LYS A 367 17.06 -12.87 34.57
N ARG A 368 17.17 -14.06 35.16
CA ARG A 368 16.95 -14.26 36.59
C ARG A 368 17.98 -13.52 37.45
N ILE A 369 19.25 -13.52 37.07
CA ILE A 369 20.33 -12.83 37.80
C ILE A 369 20.10 -11.32 37.82
N VAL A 370 19.77 -10.71 36.68
CA VAL A 370 19.47 -9.28 36.62
C VAL A 370 18.23 -8.94 37.44
N LYS A 371 17.19 -9.79 37.42
CA LYS A 371 16.02 -9.63 38.28
C LYS A 371 16.39 -9.68 39.77
N MET A 372 17.23 -10.63 40.19
CA MET A 372 17.73 -10.68 41.58
C MET A 372 18.53 -9.42 41.94
N ALA A 373 19.33 -8.89 41.01
CA ALA A 373 20.05 -7.62 41.21
C ALA A 373 19.09 -6.45 41.44
N GLN A 374 18.00 -6.39 40.67
CA GLN A 374 16.96 -5.36 40.81
C GLN A 374 16.24 -5.47 42.15
N GLU A 375 15.85 -6.69 42.54
CA GLU A 375 15.18 -6.95 43.82
C GLU A 375 16.08 -6.58 45.02
N LYS A 376 17.36 -6.92 44.96
CA LYS A 376 18.35 -6.54 45.99
C LYS A 376 18.48 -5.01 46.09
N LEU A 377 18.59 -4.33 44.95
CA LEU A 377 18.69 -2.88 44.92
C LEU A 377 17.40 -2.19 45.41
N ASP A 378 16.23 -2.77 45.11
CA ASP A 378 14.96 -2.30 45.64
C ASP A 378 14.87 -2.44 47.17
N GLN A 379 15.47 -3.50 47.74
CA GLN A 379 15.59 -3.63 49.19
C GLN A 379 16.54 -2.58 49.79
N GLU A 380 17.70 -2.34 49.18
CA GLU A 380 18.64 -1.28 49.58
C GLU A 380 17.98 0.11 49.54
N LEU A 381 17.17 0.38 48.51
CA LEU A 381 16.40 1.61 48.37
C LEU A 381 15.34 1.76 49.47
N LYS A 382 14.59 0.71 49.79
CA LYS A 382 13.58 0.72 50.87
C LYS A 382 14.15 0.99 52.26
N GLN A 383 15.43 0.70 52.47
CA GLN A 383 16.14 0.97 53.73
C GLN A 383 16.61 2.44 53.85
N SER A 384 16.54 3.22 52.77
CA SER A 384 16.91 4.64 52.79
C SER A 384 15.82 5.48 53.48
N PRO A 385 16.16 6.33 54.46
CA PRO A 385 15.18 7.13 55.21
C PRO A 385 14.40 8.13 54.33
N ASP A 386 14.99 8.56 53.21
CA ASP A 386 14.38 9.49 52.26
C ASP A 386 13.45 8.79 51.24
N TYR A 387 13.43 7.45 51.21
CA TYR A 387 12.74 6.65 50.18
C TYR A 387 11.21 6.80 50.23
N ASN A 388 10.62 6.88 51.44
CA ASN A 388 9.16 6.98 51.60
C ASN A 388 8.58 8.28 51.01
N GLN A 389 9.36 9.36 50.97
CA GLN A 389 8.93 10.63 50.36
C GLN A 389 9.01 10.60 48.84
N PHE A 390 9.87 9.75 48.28
CA PHE A 390 10.14 9.69 46.84
C PHE A 390 9.59 8.46 46.14
N GLN A 391 9.12 7.43 46.85
CA GLN A 391 8.69 6.14 46.28
C GLN A 391 7.67 6.29 45.13
N THR A 392 6.62 7.10 45.34
CA THR A 392 5.56 7.30 44.34
C THR A 392 6.08 8.00 43.09
N GLN A 393 7.00 8.95 43.26
CA GLN A 393 7.64 9.65 42.15
C GLN A 393 8.64 8.75 41.43
N LEU A 394 9.42 7.95 42.18
CA LEU A 394 10.40 7.01 41.65
C LEU A 394 9.75 5.88 40.85
N MET A 395 8.61 5.35 41.31
CA MET A 395 7.84 4.32 40.59
C MET A 395 7.24 4.88 39.30
N ALA A 396 6.66 6.08 39.34
CA ALA A 396 6.14 6.74 38.15
C ALA A 396 7.25 7.06 37.13
N LEU A 397 8.43 7.47 37.61
CA LEU A 397 9.61 7.76 36.80
C LEU A 397 10.21 6.49 36.19
N ASN A 398 10.41 5.43 36.97
CA ASN A 398 10.89 4.14 36.43
C ASN A 398 9.94 3.62 35.36
N LYS A 399 8.62 3.70 35.58
CA LYS A 399 7.63 3.26 34.59
C LYS A 399 7.75 4.07 33.30
N LYS A 400 7.87 5.41 33.38
CA LYS A 400 8.04 6.28 32.20
C LYS A 400 9.38 6.09 31.49
N GLN A 401 10.48 5.90 32.23
CA GLN A 401 11.80 5.68 31.65
C GLN A 401 11.88 4.31 30.96
N LEU A 402 11.39 3.26 31.61
CA LEU A 402 11.36 1.92 31.03
C LEU A 402 10.47 1.89 29.77
N GLN A 403 9.36 2.62 29.78
CA GLN A 403 8.50 2.78 28.61
C GLN A 403 9.19 3.58 27.49
N ALA A 404 9.87 4.67 27.83
CA ALA A 404 10.64 5.48 26.88
C ALA A 404 11.80 4.69 26.23
N GLU A 405 12.59 3.96 27.02
CA GLU A 405 13.70 3.15 26.52
C GLU A 405 13.19 1.94 25.72
N ARG A 406 12.04 1.35 26.08
CA ARG A 406 11.35 0.32 25.27
C ARG A 406 10.89 0.84 23.92
N VAL A 407 10.30 2.03 23.91
CA VAL A 407 9.89 2.71 22.67
C VAL A 407 11.12 3.05 21.83
N ALA A 408 12.18 3.59 22.44
CA ALA A 408 13.43 3.90 21.73
C ALA A 408 14.11 2.65 21.18
N GLY A 409 14.19 1.56 21.95
CA GLY A 409 14.73 0.27 21.49
C GLY A 409 13.88 -0.36 20.39
N SER A 410 12.54 -0.24 20.47
CA SER A 410 11.63 -0.66 19.40
C SER A 410 11.81 0.17 18.14
N LEU A 411 12.00 1.49 18.27
CA LEU A 411 12.24 2.43 17.17
C LEU A 411 13.62 2.24 16.53
N ASP A 412 14.65 1.91 17.32
CA ASP A 412 15.99 1.64 16.82
C ASP A 412 16.07 0.25 16.14
N ASN A 413 15.35 -0.74 16.68
CA ASN A 413 15.12 -2.02 16.02
C ASN A 413 14.30 -1.83 14.73
N LEU A 414 13.25 -1.01 14.76
CA LEU A 414 12.49 -0.59 13.58
C LEU A 414 13.39 0.05 12.53
N LYS A 415 14.29 0.93 12.95
CA LYS A 415 15.26 1.58 12.07
C LYS A 415 16.23 0.55 11.47
N LYS A 416 16.74 -0.40 12.26
CA LYS A 416 17.61 -1.50 11.79
C LYS A 416 16.89 -2.46 10.84
N TYR A 417 15.67 -2.90 11.17
CA TYR A 417 14.86 -3.77 10.30
C TYR A 417 14.30 -3.04 9.06
N ALA A 418 14.11 -1.72 9.14
CA ALA A 418 13.74 -0.85 8.03
C ALA A 418 14.95 -0.25 7.29
N THR A 419 16.20 -0.60 7.64
CA THR A 419 17.37 -0.09 6.90
C THR A 419 17.53 -0.81 5.57
N ASN A 420 17.41 -0.01 4.50
CA ASN A 420 17.74 -0.25 3.09
C ASN A 420 17.08 -1.43 2.39
N PHE A 421 17.04 -2.63 2.95
CA PHE A 421 16.57 -3.83 2.25
C PHE A 421 15.05 -3.78 1.97
N THR A 422 14.22 -3.62 3.01
CA THR A 422 12.75 -3.54 2.89
C THR A 422 12.27 -2.28 2.18
N GLN A 423 12.94 -1.14 2.37
CA GLN A 423 12.60 0.09 1.63
C GLN A 423 12.96 -0.04 0.16
N SER A 424 14.14 -0.59 -0.17
CA SER A 424 14.54 -0.85 -1.56
C SER A 424 13.64 -1.87 -2.26
N GLU A 425 13.09 -2.84 -1.52
CA GLU A 425 12.18 -3.85 -2.08
C GLU A 425 10.78 -3.28 -2.33
N ILE A 426 10.25 -2.45 -1.43
CA ILE A 426 9.01 -1.70 -1.67
C ILE A 426 9.21 -0.69 -2.79
N ASP A 427 10.30 0.07 -2.80
CA ASP A 427 10.63 1.03 -3.86
C ASP A 427 10.74 0.29 -5.21
N SER A 428 11.39 -0.88 -5.23
CA SER A 428 11.51 -1.74 -6.41
C SER A 428 10.14 -2.25 -6.88
N GLU A 429 9.25 -2.73 -6.00
CA GLU A 429 7.91 -3.18 -6.40
C GLU A 429 6.97 -2.02 -6.77
N MET A 430 7.11 -0.85 -6.14
CA MET A 430 6.39 0.37 -6.52
C MET A 430 6.85 0.87 -7.89
N ASP A 431 8.16 0.88 -8.15
CA ASP A 431 8.70 1.16 -9.48
C ASP A 431 8.28 0.09 -10.50
N ARG A 432 8.21 -1.20 -10.12
CA ARG A 432 7.74 -2.27 -11.00
C ARG A 432 6.26 -2.12 -11.36
N LEU A 433 5.40 -1.84 -10.38
CA LEU A 433 3.98 -1.58 -10.61
C LEU A 433 3.78 -0.31 -11.44
N ARG A 434 4.56 0.74 -11.16
CA ARG A 434 4.59 1.97 -11.95
C ARG A 434 4.98 1.67 -13.40
N SER A 435 6.10 1.01 -13.65
CA SER A 435 6.53 0.63 -15.00
C SER A 435 5.51 -0.31 -15.68
N GLY A 436 4.81 -1.15 -14.92
CA GLY A 436 3.70 -1.97 -15.44
C GLY A 436 2.48 -1.16 -15.91
N LEU A 437 2.15 -0.08 -15.20
CA LEU A 437 1.01 0.81 -15.49
C LEU A 437 1.32 1.88 -16.54
N PHE A 438 2.49 2.51 -16.42
CA PHE A 438 2.88 3.71 -17.17
C PHE A 438 3.96 3.43 -18.22
N GLY A 439 4.84 2.46 -17.98
CA GLY A 439 5.99 2.15 -18.84
C GLY A 439 5.60 1.55 -20.19
N GLN A 440 6.26 2.02 -21.24
CA GLN A 440 6.13 1.45 -22.58
C GLN A 440 6.75 0.04 -22.61
N ARG A 441 6.02 -0.93 -23.15
CA ARG A 441 6.56 -2.28 -23.36
C ARG A 441 7.37 -2.33 -24.64
N THR A 442 8.43 -3.13 -24.63
CA THR A 442 9.22 -3.47 -25.82
C THR A 442 8.30 -3.95 -26.94
N MET A 443 8.57 -3.51 -28.18
CA MET A 443 7.78 -3.77 -29.40
C MET A 443 6.49 -2.93 -29.58
N GLY A 444 6.45 -1.68 -29.11
CA GLY A 444 5.41 -0.73 -29.49
C GLY A 444 4.02 -0.98 -28.87
N ILE A 445 3.96 -1.84 -27.84
CA ILE A 445 2.74 -2.07 -27.06
C ILE A 445 2.62 -0.92 -26.05
N ASN A 446 1.56 -0.14 -26.18
CA ASN A 446 1.23 0.95 -25.24
C ASN A 446 1.08 0.41 -23.82
N SER A 447 1.52 1.20 -22.83
CA SER A 447 1.21 0.94 -21.43
C SER A 447 -0.32 0.90 -21.23
N PRO A 448 -0.86 0.20 -20.22
CA PRO A 448 -2.30 0.14 -19.97
C PRO A 448 -2.95 1.53 -19.90
N VAL A 449 -2.30 2.47 -19.21
CA VAL A 449 -2.75 3.87 -19.11
C VAL A 449 -2.74 4.55 -20.48
N MET A 450 -1.69 4.34 -21.29
CA MET A 450 -1.62 4.93 -22.62
C MET A 450 -2.57 4.25 -23.64
N ALA A 451 -2.83 2.96 -23.48
CA ALA A 451 -3.84 2.24 -24.25
C ALA A 451 -5.24 2.80 -23.97
N TRP A 452 -5.54 3.07 -22.69
CA TRP A 452 -6.77 3.74 -22.29
C TRP A 452 -6.89 5.14 -22.91
N PHE A 453 -5.84 5.96 -22.82
CA PHE A 453 -5.84 7.30 -23.44
C PHE A 453 -6.05 7.23 -24.96
N THR A 454 -5.34 6.34 -25.65
CA THR A 454 -5.48 6.17 -27.11
C THR A 454 -6.90 5.75 -27.49
N TYR A 455 -7.50 4.82 -26.74
CA TYR A 455 -8.86 4.39 -26.97
C TYR A 455 -9.88 5.53 -26.77
N THR A 456 -9.80 6.24 -25.64
CA THR A 456 -10.72 7.34 -25.33
C THR A 456 -10.55 8.51 -26.30
N GLN A 457 -9.33 8.79 -26.77
CA GLN A 457 -9.08 9.74 -27.86
C GLN A 457 -9.77 9.35 -29.15
N ASN A 458 -9.71 8.07 -29.54
CA ASN A 458 -10.36 7.59 -30.76
C ASN A 458 -11.88 7.68 -30.64
N LEU A 459 -12.45 7.42 -29.46
CA LEU A 459 -13.88 7.66 -29.19
C LEU A 459 -14.24 9.14 -29.31
N HIS A 460 -13.44 10.04 -28.73
CA HIS A 460 -13.63 11.48 -28.87
C HIS A 460 -13.60 11.91 -30.35
N LYS A 461 -12.54 11.55 -31.09
CA LYS A 461 -12.41 11.88 -32.51
C LYS A 461 -13.59 11.33 -33.33
N GLY A 462 -13.98 10.09 -33.08
CA GLY A 462 -15.14 9.47 -33.73
C GLY A 462 -16.45 10.20 -33.43
N ALA A 463 -16.66 10.63 -32.18
CA ALA A 463 -17.83 11.41 -31.78
C ALA A 463 -17.86 12.80 -32.43
N VAL A 464 -16.70 13.49 -32.51
CA VAL A 464 -16.58 14.78 -33.22
C VAL A 464 -16.87 14.62 -34.71
N THR A 465 -16.32 13.60 -35.37
CA THR A 465 -16.61 13.33 -36.79
C THR A 465 -18.11 13.07 -37.00
N LYS A 466 -18.71 12.20 -36.19
CA LYS A 466 -20.15 11.91 -36.25
C LYS A 466 -21.02 13.13 -35.95
N PHE A 467 -20.56 14.06 -35.10
CA PHE A 467 -21.24 15.33 -34.86
C PHE A 467 -21.21 16.21 -36.11
N LYS A 468 -20.05 16.36 -36.77
CA LYS A 468 -19.92 17.17 -37.99
C LYS A 468 -20.78 16.62 -39.13
N GLU A 469 -20.76 15.30 -39.34
CA GLU A 469 -21.64 14.61 -40.30
C GLU A 469 -23.12 14.83 -39.97
N GLY A 470 -23.49 14.69 -38.70
CA GLY A 470 -24.84 14.94 -38.22
C GLY A 470 -25.29 16.38 -38.42
N LEU A 471 -24.44 17.35 -38.13
CA LEU A 471 -24.72 18.77 -38.35
C LEU A 471 -24.92 19.08 -39.83
N ALA A 472 -24.12 18.48 -40.72
CA ALA A 472 -24.31 18.61 -42.17
C ALA A 472 -25.67 18.05 -42.60
N SER A 473 -26.07 16.87 -42.08
CA SER A 473 -27.39 16.28 -42.32
C SER A 473 -28.53 17.18 -41.85
N VAL A 474 -28.45 17.71 -40.62
CA VAL A 474 -29.44 18.64 -40.06
C VAL A 474 -29.57 19.89 -40.93
N ARG A 475 -28.45 20.47 -41.38
CA ARG A 475 -28.46 21.64 -42.27
C ARG A 475 -29.04 21.32 -43.64
N GLN A 476 -28.71 20.17 -44.21
CA GLN A 476 -29.28 19.74 -45.48
C GLN A 476 -30.79 19.53 -45.38
N ARG A 477 -31.27 18.96 -44.27
CA ARG A 477 -32.71 18.85 -44.00
C ARG A 477 -33.34 20.22 -43.81
N ALA A 478 -32.72 21.13 -43.05
CA ALA A 478 -33.16 22.50 -42.92
C ALA A 478 -33.34 23.16 -44.29
N TYR A 479 -32.35 23.01 -45.16
CA TYR A 479 -32.42 23.51 -46.53
C TYR A 479 -33.57 22.88 -47.31
N SER A 480 -33.76 21.55 -47.27
CA SER A 480 -34.88 20.88 -47.94
C SER A 480 -36.27 21.34 -47.47
N MET A 481 -36.36 21.98 -46.30
CA MET A 481 -37.61 22.54 -45.76
C MET A 481 -37.88 23.97 -46.23
N THR A 482 -36.89 24.66 -46.79
CA THR A 482 -37.01 26.01 -47.36
C THR A 482 -37.76 26.03 -48.70
N ALA A 483 -38.10 27.22 -49.19
CA ALA A 483 -38.74 27.38 -50.50
C ALA A 483 -37.86 26.85 -51.64
N SER A 484 -36.56 27.17 -51.64
CA SER A 484 -35.59 26.70 -52.64
C SER A 484 -35.30 25.20 -52.55
N GLY A 485 -35.38 24.60 -51.35
CA GLY A 485 -35.12 23.18 -51.15
C GLY A 485 -36.31 22.25 -51.44
N LYS A 486 -37.55 22.72 -51.27
CA LYS A 486 -38.77 21.93 -51.61
C LYS A 486 -39.04 21.86 -53.11
N ASN A 487 -38.64 22.90 -53.84
CA ASN A 487 -38.78 22.99 -55.29
C ASN A 487 -37.39 23.09 -55.95
N PRO A 488 -36.60 22.00 -55.97
CA PRO A 488 -35.38 21.97 -56.77
C PRO A 488 -35.81 22.15 -58.23
N VAL A 489 -35.53 23.33 -58.79
CA VAL A 489 -35.98 23.69 -60.13
C VAL A 489 -35.42 22.68 -61.13
N ASN A 490 -36.30 21.92 -61.78
CA ASN A 490 -35.95 20.99 -62.84
C ASN A 490 -35.45 21.81 -64.04
N THR A 491 -34.14 21.79 -64.30
CA THR A 491 -33.55 22.49 -65.44
C THR A 491 -33.78 21.68 -66.71
N THR A 492 -34.98 21.81 -67.28
CA THR A 492 -35.23 21.43 -68.67
C THR A 492 -35.73 22.66 -69.41
N TRP A 493 -34.80 23.30 -70.12
CA TRP A 493 -35.01 24.21 -71.25
C TRP A 493 -36.06 25.32 -71.09
N GLY A 494 -35.62 26.48 -70.60
CA GLY A 494 -36.39 27.72 -70.69
C GLY A 494 -36.16 28.64 -69.50
N GLY A 495 -34.97 29.25 -69.45
CA GLY A 495 -34.56 30.34 -68.54
C GLY A 495 -35.47 30.68 -67.37
N LEU A 496 -35.19 30.11 -66.19
CA LEU A 496 -35.62 30.67 -64.92
C LEU A 496 -34.43 31.34 -64.26
N ILE A 497 -34.58 32.64 -64.02
CA ILE A 497 -33.69 33.42 -63.15
C ILE A 497 -33.90 32.85 -61.75
N VAL A 498 -33.02 31.96 -61.31
CA VAL A 498 -32.86 31.70 -59.88
C VAL A 498 -32.56 33.06 -59.27
N ASN A 499 -33.43 33.56 -58.40
CA ASN A 499 -33.08 34.70 -57.59
C ASN A 499 -31.96 34.22 -56.67
N LYS A 500 -30.71 34.41 -57.10
CA LYS A 500 -29.51 34.00 -56.38
C LYS A 500 -29.56 34.44 -54.92
N GLY A 501 -30.12 35.64 -54.68
CA GLY A 501 -30.36 36.15 -53.32
C GLY A 501 -31.31 35.31 -52.47
N GLN A 502 -32.31 34.64 -53.06
CA GLN A 502 -33.21 33.74 -52.33
C GLN A 502 -32.54 32.40 -51.99
N VAL A 503 -31.74 31.83 -52.89
CA VAL A 503 -30.99 30.59 -52.63
C VAL A 503 -29.91 30.84 -51.58
N ASP A 504 -29.19 31.95 -51.68
CA ASP A 504 -28.17 32.35 -50.70
C ASP A 504 -28.81 32.58 -49.31
N LYS A 505 -29.99 33.21 -49.26
CA LYS A 505 -30.76 33.38 -48.02
C LYS A 505 -31.27 32.05 -47.44
N ASP A 506 -31.83 31.17 -48.26
CA ASP A 506 -32.32 29.86 -47.81
C ASP A 506 -31.17 28.98 -47.30
N TRP A 507 -29.98 29.09 -47.90
CA TRP A 507 -28.75 28.48 -47.39
C TRP A 507 -28.30 29.10 -46.06
N ASP A 508 -28.33 30.43 -45.90
CA ASP A 508 -28.05 31.07 -44.60
C ASP A 508 -29.05 30.63 -43.52
N ASP A 509 -30.35 30.62 -43.85
CA ASP A 509 -31.42 30.20 -42.94
C ASP A 509 -31.27 28.72 -42.54
N ALA A 510 -30.85 27.86 -43.47
CA ALA A 510 -30.55 26.46 -43.21
C ALA A 510 -29.27 26.30 -42.36
N PHE A 511 -28.21 27.06 -42.66
CA PHE A 511 -26.94 27.00 -41.97
C PHE A 511 -27.04 27.48 -40.52
N GLN A 512 -27.83 28.53 -40.30
CA GLN A 512 -28.19 29.11 -38.99
C GLN A 512 -29.36 28.39 -38.31
N LEU A 513 -29.84 27.28 -38.89
CA LEU A 513 -30.93 26.47 -38.33
C LEU A 513 -32.20 27.30 -38.02
N ARG A 514 -32.43 28.40 -38.74
CA ARG A 514 -33.58 29.30 -38.50
C ARG A 514 -34.91 28.60 -38.77
N ILE A 515 -34.93 27.64 -39.70
CA ILE A 515 -36.10 26.82 -40.05
C ILE A 515 -36.56 25.92 -38.88
N TYR A 516 -35.68 25.60 -37.93
CA TYR A 516 -36.03 24.85 -36.72
C TYR A 516 -36.63 25.77 -35.66
N ASP A 517 -37.88 26.16 -35.83
CA ASP A 517 -38.66 26.91 -34.83
C ASP A 517 -40.11 26.41 -34.75
N ALA A 518 -40.84 26.84 -33.71
CA ALA A 518 -42.21 26.40 -33.48
C ALA A 518 -43.21 26.92 -34.55
N VAL A 519 -42.81 27.91 -35.35
CA VAL A 519 -43.64 28.49 -36.42
C VAL A 519 -43.59 27.60 -37.67
N ASN A 520 -42.40 27.12 -38.02
CA ASN A 520 -42.13 26.30 -39.20
C ASN A 520 -42.33 24.80 -38.93
N LEU A 521 -42.16 24.34 -37.68
CA LEU A 521 -42.35 22.95 -37.28
C LEU A 521 -43.48 22.82 -36.26
N LYS A 522 -44.68 22.50 -36.75
CA LYS A 522 -45.85 22.30 -35.89
C LYS A 522 -45.69 21.04 -35.04
N LYS A 523 -45.81 21.19 -33.72
CA LYS A 523 -45.78 20.08 -32.75
C LYS A 523 -46.79 19.00 -33.13
N GLY A 524 -46.35 17.74 -33.12
CA GLY A 524 -47.16 16.57 -33.49
C GLY A 524 -47.12 16.18 -34.97
N SER A 525 -46.48 16.97 -35.85
CA SER A 525 -46.20 16.55 -37.22
C SER A 525 -45.08 15.49 -37.28
N ALA A 526 -45.05 14.70 -38.35
CA ALA A 526 -43.97 13.74 -38.59
C ALA A 526 -42.63 14.47 -38.78
N GLU A 527 -42.66 15.62 -39.43
CA GLU A 527 -41.52 16.52 -39.66
C GLU A 527 -40.96 17.05 -38.34
N TYR A 528 -41.82 17.46 -37.39
CA TYR A 528 -41.42 17.87 -36.04
C TYR A 528 -40.73 16.71 -35.31
N THR A 529 -41.33 15.52 -35.29
CA THR A 529 -40.78 14.36 -34.56
C THR A 529 -39.42 13.92 -35.14
N ASN A 530 -39.31 13.86 -36.47
CA ASN A 530 -38.06 13.52 -37.15
C ASN A 530 -36.97 14.56 -36.91
N SER A 531 -37.33 15.85 -36.96
CA SER A 531 -36.43 16.97 -36.69
C SER A 531 -35.92 16.96 -35.25
N CYS A 532 -36.81 16.76 -34.28
CA CYS A 532 -36.42 16.67 -32.87
C CYS A 532 -35.50 15.49 -32.60
N ARG A 533 -35.79 14.31 -33.16
CA ARG A 533 -34.93 13.13 -33.03
C ARG A 533 -33.54 13.38 -33.61
N GLU A 534 -33.46 13.97 -34.81
CA GLU A 534 -32.18 14.24 -35.46
C GLU A 534 -31.38 15.32 -34.72
N LEU A 535 -32.01 16.42 -34.33
CA LEU A 535 -31.35 17.47 -33.53
C LEU A 535 -30.82 16.93 -32.19
N GLN A 536 -31.59 16.07 -31.50
CA GLN A 536 -31.14 15.43 -30.27
C GLN A 536 -30.04 14.41 -30.49
N ASP A 537 -30.11 13.58 -31.54
CA ASP A 537 -29.04 12.63 -31.86
C ASP A 537 -27.71 13.37 -32.12
N VAL A 538 -27.76 14.44 -32.91
CA VAL A 538 -26.58 15.27 -33.18
C VAL A 538 -26.07 15.95 -31.92
N TRP A 539 -26.96 16.51 -31.09
CA TRP A 539 -26.59 17.06 -29.79
C TRP A 539 -25.93 16.02 -28.87
N ASN A 540 -26.46 14.80 -28.81
CA ASN A 540 -25.92 13.71 -27.99
C ASN A 540 -24.52 13.28 -28.46
N ARG A 541 -24.24 13.33 -29.77
CA ARG A 541 -22.89 13.07 -30.30
C ARG A 541 -21.88 14.12 -29.84
N TRP A 542 -22.29 15.39 -29.78
CA TRP A 542 -21.48 16.46 -29.21
C TRP A 542 -21.22 16.26 -27.72
N THR A 543 -22.26 15.99 -26.92
CA THR A 543 -22.09 15.75 -25.47
C THR A 543 -21.20 14.55 -25.22
N THR A 544 -21.31 13.48 -26.01
CA THR A 544 -20.43 12.30 -25.93
C THR A 544 -18.97 12.67 -26.21
N ALA A 545 -18.70 13.53 -27.20
CA ALA A 545 -17.35 14.02 -27.47
C ALA A 545 -16.78 14.82 -26.29
N VAL A 546 -17.59 15.69 -25.68
CA VAL A 546 -17.21 16.47 -24.49
C VAL A 546 -16.97 15.55 -23.29
N ASP A 547 -17.81 14.54 -23.06
CA ASP A 547 -17.66 13.58 -21.97
C ASP A 547 -16.34 12.78 -22.09
N HIS A 548 -15.98 12.33 -23.30
CA HIS A 548 -14.69 11.67 -23.54
C HIS A 548 -13.50 12.60 -23.31
N LEU A 549 -13.61 13.88 -23.69
CA LEU A 549 -12.56 14.86 -23.41
C LEU A 549 -12.41 15.11 -21.91
N ALA A 550 -13.53 15.27 -21.20
CA ALA A 550 -13.55 15.46 -19.75
C ALA A 550 -12.96 14.24 -19.01
N ALA A 551 -13.23 13.01 -19.49
CA ALA A 551 -12.63 11.81 -18.94
C ALA A 551 -11.09 11.81 -19.11
N VAL A 552 -10.59 12.19 -20.29
CA VAL A 552 -9.14 12.32 -20.54
C VAL A 552 -8.52 13.39 -19.65
N GLU A 553 -9.15 14.56 -19.52
CA GLU A 553 -8.67 15.66 -18.68
C GLU A 553 -8.63 15.28 -17.21
N SER A 554 -9.69 14.63 -16.71
CA SER A 554 -9.77 14.14 -15.34
C SER A 554 -8.68 13.10 -15.05
N PHE A 555 -8.47 12.15 -15.97
CA PHE A 555 -7.44 11.12 -15.79
C PHE A 555 -6.03 11.70 -15.87
N CYS A 556 -5.78 12.69 -16.75
CA CYS A 556 -4.53 13.45 -16.76
C CYS A 556 -4.29 14.16 -15.41
N SER A 557 -5.30 14.86 -14.88
CA SER A 557 -5.18 15.51 -13.57
C SER A 557 -4.92 14.53 -12.43
N MET A 558 -5.40 13.30 -12.53
CA MET A 558 -5.22 12.26 -11.52
C MET A 558 -3.76 11.77 -11.48
N ILE A 559 -3.17 11.50 -12.64
CA ILE A 559 -1.80 10.95 -12.75
C ILE A 559 -0.71 12.02 -12.69
N GLU A 560 -1.07 13.30 -12.81
CA GLU A 560 -0.16 14.44 -12.92
C GLU A 560 0.96 14.47 -11.86
N PRO A 561 0.70 14.28 -10.54
CA PRO A 561 1.76 14.28 -9.53
C PRO A 561 2.71 13.08 -9.61
N TYR A 562 2.36 12.09 -10.44
CA TYR A 562 3.04 10.81 -10.56
C TYR A 562 3.70 10.63 -11.92
N ILE A 563 3.73 11.63 -12.81
CA ILE A 563 4.49 11.57 -14.07
C ILE A 563 5.69 12.53 -13.99
N TYR A 564 6.88 12.04 -14.34
CA TYR A 564 8.13 12.79 -14.19
C TYR A 564 8.73 13.13 -15.56
N ASP A 565 9.06 14.41 -15.76
CA ASP A 565 9.62 14.90 -17.03
C ASP A 565 10.98 14.28 -17.38
N ASN A 566 11.74 13.85 -16.35
CA ASN A 566 13.08 13.30 -16.49
C ASN A 566 13.11 11.77 -16.75
N ARG A 567 11.98 11.06 -16.65
CA ARG A 567 11.91 9.62 -16.92
C ARG A 567 11.50 9.36 -18.36
N GLN A 568 12.30 8.55 -19.07
CA GLN A 568 12.04 8.23 -20.48
C GLN A 568 10.68 7.53 -20.68
N GLU A 569 10.28 6.71 -19.71
CA GLU A 569 9.02 5.97 -19.67
C GLU A 569 7.79 6.89 -19.64
N ASP A 570 7.91 8.08 -19.05
CA ASP A 570 6.81 9.01 -18.83
C ASP A 570 6.63 10.01 -19.98
N ARG A 571 7.60 10.11 -20.91
CA ARG A 571 7.61 11.14 -21.96
C ARG A 571 6.33 11.19 -22.79
N VAL A 572 5.73 10.02 -23.07
CA VAL A 572 4.50 9.93 -23.85
C VAL A 572 3.29 10.41 -23.03
N LEU A 573 3.27 10.15 -21.73
CA LEU A 573 2.24 10.62 -20.81
C LEU A 573 2.38 12.13 -20.55
N VAL A 574 3.61 12.63 -20.44
CA VAL A 574 3.92 14.07 -20.38
C VAL A 574 3.44 14.76 -21.66
N GLN A 575 3.76 14.23 -22.85
CA GLN A 575 3.24 14.77 -24.11
C GLN A 575 1.70 14.70 -24.20
N MET A 576 1.10 13.66 -23.62
CA MET A 576 -0.35 13.50 -23.58
C MET A 576 -1.04 14.59 -22.73
N CYS A 577 -0.55 14.82 -21.51
CA CYS A 577 -1.21 15.65 -20.51
C CYS A 577 -0.67 17.09 -20.44
N ARG A 578 0.66 17.27 -20.39
CA ARG A 578 1.36 18.56 -20.25
C ARG A 578 1.77 19.18 -21.58
N GLY A 579 2.13 18.34 -22.56
CA GLY A 579 2.84 18.76 -23.76
C GLY A 579 4.35 18.72 -23.54
N GLY A 580 5.12 18.81 -24.62
CA GLY A 580 6.58 18.74 -24.55
C GLY A 580 7.17 20.02 -23.96
N GLN A 581 8.23 19.89 -23.15
CA GLN A 581 9.05 21.04 -22.77
C GLN A 581 9.60 21.71 -24.03
N GLN A 582 9.62 23.05 -24.03
CA GLN A 582 10.06 23.88 -25.15
C GLN A 582 11.38 23.37 -25.75
N ILE A 583 11.33 22.89 -27.00
CA ILE A 583 12.55 22.61 -27.76
C ILE A 583 12.92 23.91 -28.46
N VAL A 584 14.00 24.55 -27.98
CA VAL A 584 14.62 25.66 -28.70
C VAL A 584 15.34 25.05 -29.91
N GLY A 585 14.80 25.28 -31.11
CA GLY A 585 15.45 24.85 -32.35
C GLY A 585 16.77 25.60 -32.58
N ALA A 586 17.63 25.06 -33.45
CA ALA A 586 18.95 25.62 -33.79
C ALA A 586 18.93 27.08 -34.30
N TYR A 587 17.75 27.65 -34.56
CA TYR A 587 17.52 29.01 -35.04
C TYR A 587 16.75 29.91 -34.06
N GLY A 588 16.60 29.50 -32.79
CA GLY A 588 15.85 30.28 -31.79
C GLY A 588 14.32 30.22 -31.96
N THR A 589 13.80 29.38 -32.85
CA THR A 589 12.37 29.07 -32.92
C THR A 589 11.99 28.09 -31.81
N THR A 590 11.18 28.57 -30.87
CA THR A 590 10.57 27.75 -29.83
C THR A 590 9.36 27.03 -30.44
N TYR A 591 9.45 25.71 -30.60
CA TYR A 591 8.26 24.91 -30.93
C TYR A 591 7.61 24.51 -29.60
N GLU A 592 6.49 25.15 -29.26
CA GLU A 592 5.61 24.63 -28.20
C GLU A 592 5.01 23.33 -28.71
N ASN A 593 5.46 22.20 -28.14
CA ASN A 593 4.91 20.91 -28.49
C ASN A 593 3.57 20.76 -27.76
N VAL A 594 2.52 21.37 -28.32
CA VAL A 594 1.16 21.41 -27.77
C VAL A 594 0.74 20.01 -27.31
N SER A 595 0.19 19.91 -26.10
CA SER A 595 -0.20 18.61 -25.56
C SER A 595 -1.28 17.96 -26.42
N THR A 596 -1.33 16.63 -26.42
CA THR A 596 -2.41 15.92 -27.12
C THR A 596 -3.77 16.28 -26.52
N LEU A 597 -3.86 16.45 -25.19
CA LEU A 597 -5.07 16.96 -24.53
C LEU A 597 -5.47 18.34 -25.06
N GLN A 598 -4.52 19.26 -25.22
CA GLN A 598 -4.79 20.59 -25.76
C GLN A 598 -5.21 20.51 -27.23
N THR A 599 -4.61 19.61 -28.02
CA THR A 599 -5.04 19.37 -29.40
C THR A 599 -6.49 18.87 -29.48
N LEU A 600 -6.94 18.02 -28.55
CA LEU A 600 -8.34 17.58 -28.46
C LEU A 600 -9.27 18.75 -28.09
N LYS A 601 -8.86 19.59 -27.14
CA LYS A 601 -9.58 20.82 -26.78
C LYS A 601 -9.71 21.75 -27.99
N ASP A 602 -8.61 21.99 -28.69
CA ASP A 602 -8.55 22.83 -29.87
C ASP A 602 -9.41 22.28 -30.99
N THR A 603 -9.51 20.94 -31.14
CA THR A 603 -10.40 20.33 -32.15
C THR A 603 -11.88 20.67 -31.91
N LEU A 604 -12.30 20.85 -30.65
CA LEU A 604 -13.66 21.31 -30.35
C LEU A 604 -13.86 22.80 -30.61
N VAL A 605 -12.81 23.62 -30.58
CA VAL A 605 -12.85 25.08 -30.68
C VAL A 605 -12.59 25.59 -32.11
N LYS A 606 -11.58 25.03 -32.79
CA LYS A 606 -11.00 25.55 -34.04
C LYS A 606 -11.95 25.55 -35.25
N ASP A 607 -13.00 24.73 -35.22
CA ASP A 607 -13.97 24.60 -36.31
C ASP A 607 -15.35 25.21 -36.00
N HIS A 608 -15.44 26.16 -35.04
CA HIS A 608 -16.70 26.71 -34.53
C HIS A 608 -17.68 25.65 -33.99
N THR A 609 -17.18 24.44 -33.72
CA THR A 609 -17.96 23.26 -33.37
C THR A 609 -18.79 23.49 -32.10
N SER A 610 -18.22 24.21 -31.13
CA SER A 610 -18.89 24.62 -29.90
C SER A 610 -20.03 25.61 -30.13
N GLU A 611 -19.85 26.59 -31.01
CA GLU A 611 -20.89 27.56 -31.40
C GLU A 611 -22.07 26.85 -32.09
N TRP A 612 -21.76 25.91 -32.98
CA TRP A 612 -22.78 25.09 -33.65
C TRP A 612 -23.53 24.17 -32.70
N ALA A 613 -22.84 23.60 -31.72
CA ALA A 613 -23.49 22.80 -30.68
C ALA A 613 -24.41 23.64 -29.80
N LEU A 614 -24.01 24.86 -29.43
CA LEU A 614 -24.87 25.80 -28.69
C LEU A 614 -26.10 26.20 -29.51
N LEU A 615 -25.93 26.44 -30.81
CA LEU A 615 -27.04 26.72 -31.71
C LEU A 615 -28.01 25.52 -31.78
N LEU A 616 -27.51 24.30 -31.96
CA LEU A 616 -28.31 23.08 -31.95
C LEU A 616 -29.09 22.94 -30.63
N LYS A 617 -28.42 23.11 -29.49
CA LYS A 617 -29.07 23.05 -28.17
C LYS A 617 -30.19 24.08 -28.05
N LYS A 618 -29.94 25.34 -28.43
CA LYS A 618 -30.95 26.40 -28.45
C LYS A 618 -32.17 26.02 -29.29
N LYS A 619 -31.97 25.28 -30.39
CA LYS A 619 -33.05 24.83 -31.27
C LYS A 619 -33.82 23.64 -30.71
N VAL A 620 -33.13 22.67 -30.10
CA VAL A 620 -33.73 21.57 -29.33
C VAL A 620 -34.64 22.14 -28.23
N ASP A 621 -34.12 23.11 -27.46
CA ASP A 621 -34.83 23.75 -26.35
C ASP A 621 -36.02 24.58 -26.87
N ALA A 622 -35.83 25.38 -27.93
CA ALA A 622 -36.91 26.20 -28.51
C ALA A 622 -38.07 25.37 -29.08
N LEU A 623 -37.77 24.18 -29.62
CA LEU A 623 -38.78 23.26 -30.13
C LEU A 623 -39.45 22.45 -29.01
N ASN A 624 -38.95 22.49 -27.77
CA ASN A 624 -39.37 21.60 -26.67
C ASN A 624 -39.34 20.12 -27.10
N CYS A 625 -38.24 19.71 -27.74
CA CYS A 625 -38.08 18.33 -28.17
C CYS A 625 -38.10 17.37 -26.96
N PRO A 626 -38.89 16.29 -27.00
CA PRO A 626 -38.99 15.35 -25.88
C PRO A 626 -37.64 14.70 -25.63
N THR A 627 -37.13 14.72 -24.40
CA THR A 627 -35.89 14.03 -24.05
C THR A 627 -36.02 12.55 -24.42
N PRO A 628 -35.04 11.93 -25.12
CA PRO A 628 -35.12 10.51 -25.38
C PRO A 628 -35.18 9.78 -24.05
N THR A 629 -36.18 8.92 -23.85
CA THR A 629 -36.15 7.91 -22.79
C THR A 629 -35.01 6.95 -23.14
N LEU A 630 -33.91 7.05 -22.38
CA LEU A 630 -32.77 6.13 -22.45
C LEU A 630 -33.18 4.72 -22.04
#